data_AF-A0A3B0W3J3-F1
#
_entry.id   AF-A0A3B0W3J3-F1
#
_cell.length_a   1.000
_cell.length_b   1.000
_cell.length_c   1.000
_cell.angle_alpha   90.00
_cell.angle_beta   90.00
_cell.angle_gamma   90.00
#
_symmetry.space_group_name_H-M   'P 1'
#
loop_
_entity.id
_entity.type
_entity.pdbx_description
1 polymer ?
#
loop_
_entity_poly.entity_id
_entity_poly.type
_entity_poly.pdbx_seq_one_letter_code
_entity_poly.pdbx_strand_id
1 'polypeptide(L)'
;MELTELKGIGKTTAVKLHEFGLTDVMDLLFHLPLRYEDKTKITPIDELVGFSYVQVEGEITKSYVTQGRRPILVCEIDDGTQFMQLKFFNFYYSQKIKMKTGMRIRAYGEVKHGMYGMEIIHPEFSLGDKQPTLANSLTPIYPKSEGISQKLLQKAAAQAIVLLEQGAFQLDELLPAKWLSSQQMPTLSNALKFVHKPPPDADVMQLLRHTHPAQQRLKIEEILAHFLAMHQARTAVQQLSAPELPIDHEQKQQLLSRLPFELTDAQSRVVNEIHQDMALNHPMQRLVQGDVGSGKTVVAALAMQAAIA
;
A
#
# COMPACT_ATOMS: atom_id res chain seq x y z
N MET A 1 -9.94 5.75 20.49
CA MET A 1 -8.78 5.89 21.41
C MET A 1 -7.81 6.83 20.75
N GLU A 2 -7.38 7.89 21.44
CA GLU A 2 -6.60 8.96 20.80
C GLU A 2 -5.13 8.55 20.59
N LEU A 3 -4.48 9.14 19.58
CA LEU A 3 -3.05 8.91 19.32
C LEU A 3 -2.14 9.41 20.45
N THR A 4 -2.57 10.40 21.21
CA THR A 4 -1.83 11.01 22.32
C THR A 4 -1.64 10.05 23.50
N GLU A 5 -2.43 8.97 23.57
CA GLU A 5 -2.29 7.91 24.56
C GLU A 5 -1.10 6.98 24.26
N LEU A 6 -0.60 6.98 23.02
CA LEU A 6 0.56 6.18 22.62
C LEU A 6 1.86 6.82 23.09
N LYS A 7 2.76 6.00 23.63
CA LYS A 7 4.06 6.45 24.12
C LYS A 7 4.89 7.01 22.96
N GLY A 8 5.38 8.24 23.14
CA GLY A 8 6.19 8.94 22.15
C GLY A 8 5.40 9.79 21.15
N ILE A 9 4.07 9.83 21.26
CA ILE A 9 3.21 10.72 20.48
C ILE A 9 2.72 11.87 21.38
N GLY A 10 3.44 12.99 21.35
CA GLY A 10 2.99 14.23 21.99
C GLY A 10 1.97 14.98 21.13
N LYS A 11 1.37 16.04 21.68
CA LYS A 11 0.37 16.88 20.99
C LYS A 11 0.82 17.36 19.60
N THR A 12 2.06 17.82 19.48
CA THR A 12 2.63 18.30 18.21
C THR A 12 2.77 17.19 17.18
N THR A 13 3.17 15.99 17.61
CA THR A 13 3.26 14.82 16.74
C THR A 13 1.87 14.33 16.32
N ALA A 14 0.89 14.35 17.22
CA ALA A 14 -0.49 13.98 16.94
C ALA A 14 -1.12 14.90 15.88
N VAL A 15 -0.90 16.22 15.96
CA VAL A 15 -1.37 17.17 14.94
C VAL A 15 -0.81 16.81 13.56
N LYS A 16 0.48 16.51 13.46
CA LYS A 16 1.11 16.11 12.18
C LYS A 16 0.56 14.78 11.65
N LEU A 17 0.29 13.82 12.53
CA LEU A 17 -0.31 12.54 12.14
C LEU A 17 -1.75 12.76 11.64
N HIS A 18 -2.51 13.63 12.30
CA HIS A 18 -3.86 13.99 11.89
C HIS A 18 -3.87 14.69 10.51
N GLU A 19 -2.96 15.63 10.26
CA GLU A 19 -2.78 16.26 8.94
C GLU A 19 -2.43 15.23 7.85
N PHE A 20 -1.76 14.14 8.23
CA PHE A 20 -1.44 13.02 7.34
C PHE A 20 -2.62 12.03 7.16
N GLY A 21 -3.74 12.23 7.85
CA GLY A 21 -4.92 11.37 7.80
C GLY A 21 -4.93 10.23 8.82
N LEU A 22 -4.03 10.25 9.80
CA LEU A 22 -4.01 9.31 10.92
C LEU A 22 -4.52 10.03 12.16
N THR A 23 -5.78 9.81 12.51
CA THR A 23 -6.50 10.54 13.56
C THR A 23 -6.58 9.74 14.86
N ASP A 24 -6.66 8.42 14.76
CA ASP A 24 -6.79 7.54 15.91
C ASP A 24 -5.97 6.23 15.78
N VAL A 25 -6.09 5.37 16.79
CA VAL A 25 -5.37 4.08 16.83
C VAL A 25 -5.86 3.10 15.77
N MET A 26 -7.12 3.18 15.33
CA MET A 26 -7.65 2.34 14.25
C MET A 26 -7.00 2.71 12.92
N ASP A 27 -6.84 4.02 12.65
CA ASP A 27 -6.14 4.48 11.46
C ASP A 27 -4.71 3.93 11.39
N LEU A 28 -4.02 3.81 12.54
CA LEU A 28 -2.68 3.20 12.59
C LEU A 28 -2.65 1.71 12.24
N LEU A 29 -3.71 0.96 12.56
CA LEU A 29 -3.83 -0.45 12.18
C LEU A 29 -4.11 -0.61 10.69
N PHE A 30 -4.81 0.34 10.07
CA PHE A 30 -5.09 0.31 8.65
C PHE A 30 -4.07 1.10 7.81
N HIS A 31 -3.09 1.74 8.45
CA HIS A 31 -1.93 2.33 7.78
C HIS A 31 -0.92 1.23 7.42
N LEU A 32 -1.22 0.50 6.35
CA LEU A 32 -0.49 -0.72 5.99
C LEU A 32 0.95 -0.45 5.49
N PRO A 33 1.91 -1.37 5.75
CA PRO A 33 3.26 -1.26 5.18
C PRO A 33 3.29 -1.37 3.65
N LEU A 34 4.14 -0.58 3.01
CA LEU A 34 4.43 -0.64 1.57
C LEU A 34 5.35 -1.80 1.19
N ARG A 35 6.35 -2.06 2.05
CA ARG A 35 7.36 -3.10 1.85
C ARG A 35 7.94 -3.52 3.19
N TYR A 36 8.81 -4.54 3.14
CA TYR A 36 9.46 -5.11 4.31
C TYR A 36 10.97 -5.16 4.08
N GLU A 37 11.72 -4.90 5.15
CA GLU A 37 13.18 -4.97 5.20
C GLU A 37 13.58 -6.13 6.12
N ASP A 38 14.41 -7.05 5.63
CA ASP A 38 14.90 -8.15 6.45
C ASP A 38 16.12 -7.70 7.28
N LYS A 39 15.85 -7.37 8.55
CA LYS A 39 16.86 -7.03 9.57
C LYS A 39 16.96 -8.11 10.65
N THR A 40 16.45 -9.32 10.36
CA THR A 40 16.34 -10.42 11.32
C THR A 40 17.62 -11.24 11.43
N LYS A 41 18.45 -11.20 10.38
CA LYS A 41 19.73 -11.91 10.30
C LYS A 41 20.86 -10.98 9.89
N ILE A 42 22.09 -11.47 10.05
CA ILE A 42 23.29 -10.86 9.48
C ILE A 42 23.72 -11.75 8.32
N THR A 43 23.98 -11.15 7.17
CA THR A 43 24.45 -11.86 5.98
C THR A 43 25.99 -11.75 5.95
N PRO A 44 26.72 -12.87 5.85
CA PRO A 44 28.16 -12.84 5.59
C PRO A 44 28.49 -12.07 4.32
N ILE A 45 29.64 -11.41 4.28
CA ILE A 45 30.06 -10.56 3.16
C ILE A 45 30.36 -11.40 1.91
N ASP A 46 30.88 -12.62 2.07
CA ASP A 46 31.18 -13.56 0.98
C ASP A 46 29.92 -14.16 0.31
N GLU A 47 28.78 -14.19 1.01
CA GLU A 47 27.49 -14.66 0.50
C GLU A 47 26.67 -13.56 -0.21
N LEU A 48 27.21 -12.34 -0.29
CA LEU A 48 26.45 -11.20 -0.80
C LEU A 48 26.18 -11.32 -2.30
N VAL A 49 24.91 -11.10 -2.64
CA VAL A 49 24.45 -10.98 -4.03
C VAL A 49 24.19 -9.51 -4.34
N GLY A 50 24.70 -9.03 -5.47
CA GLY A 50 24.48 -7.65 -5.90
C GLY A 50 22.99 -7.31 -6.05
N PHE A 51 22.65 -6.03 -5.83
CA PHE A 51 21.29 -5.47 -5.89
C PHE A 51 20.30 -6.02 -4.85
N SER A 52 20.79 -6.75 -3.84
CA SER A 52 19.98 -7.16 -2.69
C SER A 52 20.11 -6.17 -1.53
N TYR A 53 19.04 -6.03 -0.74
CA TYR A 53 19.11 -5.31 0.54
C TYR A 53 19.48 -6.31 1.64
N VAL A 54 20.55 -6.02 2.37
CA VAL A 54 21.09 -6.94 3.38
C VAL A 54 21.50 -6.18 4.63
N GLN A 55 21.62 -6.93 5.72
CA GLN A 55 22.25 -6.47 6.95
C GLN A 55 23.60 -7.17 7.10
N VAL A 56 24.69 -6.39 7.17
CA VAL A 56 26.06 -6.88 7.37
C VAL A 56 26.62 -6.35 8.68
N GLU A 57 27.55 -7.10 9.26
CA GLU A 57 28.27 -6.68 10.47
C GLU A 57 29.75 -7.02 10.32
N GLY A 58 30.62 -6.08 10.64
CA GLY A 58 32.07 -6.26 10.58
C GLY A 58 32.83 -5.23 11.39
N GLU A 59 34.14 -5.42 11.49
CA GLU A 59 35.07 -4.46 12.06
C GLU A 59 35.55 -3.48 10.98
N ILE A 60 35.58 -2.20 11.29
CA ILE A 60 36.15 -1.19 10.40
C ILE A 60 37.67 -1.36 10.38
N THR A 61 38.23 -1.72 9.23
CA THR A 61 39.68 -1.86 9.04
C THR A 61 40.31 -0.58 8.52
N LYS A 62 39.59 0.16 7.66
CA LYS A 62 40.02 1.48 7.15
C LYS A 62 38.87 2.48 7.21
N SER A 63 39.19 3.72 7.57
CA SER A 63 38.25 4.85 7.51
C SER A 63 38.96 6.10 7.04
N TYR A 64 38.52 6.65 5.91
CA TYR A 64 39.14 7.82 5.30
C TYR A 64 38.13 8.66 4.52
N VAL A 65 38.50 9.92 4.26
CA VAL A 65 37.72 10.83 3.43
C VAL A 65 38.47 11.02 2.12
N THR A 66 37.80 10.80 0.99
CA THR A 66 38.41 10.98 -0.34
C THR A 66 38.77 12.44 -0.58
N GLN A 67 39.90 12.67 -1.25
CA GLN A 67 40.28 14.02 -1.69
C GLN A 67 39.69 14.27 -3.08
N GLY A 68 38.76 15.23 -3.16
CA GLY A 68 38.08 15.58 -4.40
C GLY A 68 37.06 16.69 -4.18
N ARG A 69 36.47 17.19 -5.29
CA ARG A 69 35.48 18.28 -5.25
C ARG A 69 34.26 17.97 -4.36
N ARG A 70 33.90 16.69 -4.22
CA ARG A 70 32.91 16.21 -3.26
C ARG A 70 33.56 15.15 -2.37
N PRO A 71 33.85 15.45 -1.09
CA PRO A 71 34.45 14.49 -0.18
C PRO A 71 33.46 13.36 0.12
N ILE A 72 33.95 12.12 0.17
CA ILE A 72 33.17 10.94 0.50
C ILE A 72 33.86 10.27 1.68
N LEU A 73 33.11 9.96 2.74
CA LEU A 73 33.60 9.11 3.81
C LEU A 73 33.48 7.65 3.37
N VAL A 74 34.60 6.94 3.36
CA VAL A 74 34.68 5.52 3.01
C VAL A 74 35.15 4.76 4.24
N CYS A 75 34.37 3.76 4.65
CA CYS A 75 34.73 2.79 5.67
C CYS A 75 34.86 1.42 5.03
N GLU A 76 36.02 0.80 5.10
CA GLU A 76 36.22 -0.61 4.75
C GLU A 76 35.91 -1.44 5.98
N ILE A 77 35.04 -2.43 5.82
CA ILE A 77 34.64 -3.36 6.87
C ILE A 77 35.08 -4.78 6.53
N ASP A 78 35.44 -5.54 7.56
CA ASP A 78 35.83 -6.94 7.49
C ASP A 78 34.96 -7.74 8.47
N ASP A 79 34.29 -8.79 7.99
CA ASP A 79 33.52 -9.72 8.83
C ASP A 79 34.29 -11.02 9.15
N GLY A 80 35.55 -11.12 8.70
CA GLY A 80 36.40 -12.30 8.79
C GLY A 80 36.35 -13.20 7.55
N THR A 81 35.39 -12.99 6.64
CA THR A 81 35.26 -13.73 5.38
C THR A 81 35.75 -12.90 4.20
N GLN A 82 35.30 -11.64 4.10
CA GLN A 82 35.61 -10.75 2.98
C GLN A 82 35.48 -9.28 3.38
N PHE A 83 36.11 -8.39 2.60
CA PHE A 83 36.01 -6.95 2.77
C PHE A 83 34.86 -6.34 1.96
N MET A 84 34.19 -5.33 2.53
CA MET A 84 33.19 -4.50 1.84
C MET A 84 33.42 -3.01 2.15
N GLN A 85 33.01 -2.13 1.23
CA GLN A 85 33.03 -0.69 1.47
C GLN A 85 31.65 -0.12 1.84
N LEU A 86 31.61 0.70 2.88
CA LEU A 86 30.47 1.56 3.21
C LEU A 86 30.80 2.99 2.80
N LYS A 87 29.97 3.60 1.95
CA LYS A 87 30.22 4.94 1.39
C LYS A 87 29.16 5.94 1.81
N PHE A 88 29.60 7.12 2.23
CA PHE A 88 28.73 8.22 2.63
C PHE A 88 29.12 9.49 1.87
N PHE A 89 28.28 9.91 0.92
CA PHE A 89 28.48 11.14 0.15
C PHE A 89 28.11 12.38 0.97
N ASN A 90 27.01 12.29 1.72
CA ASN A 90 26.60 13.29 2.72
C ASN A 90 26.85 12.75 4.14
N PHE A 91 27.93 13.20 4.78
CA PHE A 91 28.28 12.78 6.14
C PHE A 91 28.59 13.97 7.04
N TYR A 92 28.36 13.79 8.33
CA TYR A 92 28.75 14.75 9.36
C TYR A 92 30.16 14.43 9.88
N TYR A 93 30.92 15.44 10.26
CA TYR A 93 32.25 15.24 10.84
C TYR A 93 32.25 14.32 12.08
N SER A 94 31.16 14.37 12.85
CA SER A 94 30.95 13.48 14.00
C SER A 94 30.84 12.00 13.62
N GLN A 95 30.36 11.67 12.41
CA GLN A 95 30.33 10.29 11.91
C GLN A 95 31.75 9.81 11.62
N LYS A 96 32.57 10.62 10.94
CA LYS A 96 33.98 10.33 10.69
C LYS A 96 34.75 10.02 11.99
N ILE A 97 34.54 10.82 13.04
CA ILE A 97 35.20 10.59 14.34
C ILE A 97 34.78 9.26 14.98
N LYS A 98 33.49 8.90 14.87
CA LYS A 98 32.93 7.68 15.47
C LYS A 98 33.28 6.41 14.69
N MET A 99 33.33 6.50 13.37
CA MET A 99 33.65 5.40 12.45
C MET A 99 35.18 5.29 12.26
N LYS A 100 35.90 4.95 13.32
CA LYS A 100 37.35 4.75 13.28
C LYS A 100 37.71 3.26 13.16
N THR A 101 38.92 2.98 12.69
CA THR A 101 39.47 1.63 12.66
C THR A 101 39.36 0.94 14.03
N GLY A 102 39.03 -0.35 14.04
CA GLY A 102 38.80 -1.15 15.25
C GLY A 102 37.36 -1.10 15.78
N MET A 103 36.50 -0.26 15.22
CA MET A 103 35.09 -0.19 15.65
C MET A 103 34.26 -1.23 14.90
N ARG A 104 33.43 -1.97 15.62
CA ARG A 104 32.37 -2.76 15.01
C ARG A 104 31.24 -1.89 14.49
N ILE A 105 30.77 -2.20 13.29
CA ILE A 105 29.65 -1.54 12.63
C ILE A 105 28.67 -2.59 12.10
N ARG A 106 27.38 -2.36 12.35
CA ARG A 106 26.30 -3.06 11.66
C ARG A 106 25.66 -2.09 10.69
N ALA A 107 25.57 -2.50 9.43
CA ALA A 107 25.06 -1.69 8.34
C ALA A 107 23.93 -2.42 7.61
N TYR A 108 22.88 -1.69 7.24
CA TYR A 108 21.80 -2.18 6.41
C TYR A 108 21.67 -1.31 5.16
N GLY A 109 21.61 -1.94 4.00
CA GLY A 109 21.37 -1.23 2.74
C GLY A 109 21.50 -2.11 1.52
N GLU A 110 21.36 -1.49 0.36
CA GLU A 110 21.46 -2.14 -0.94
C GLU A 110 22.93 -2.41 -1.30
N VAL A 111 23.26 -3.67 -1.58
CA VAL A 111 24.58 -4.08 -2.06
C VAL A 111 24.75 -3.69 -3.52
N LYS A 112 25.85 -3.01 -3.83
CA LYS A 112 26.24 -2.62 -5.19
C LYS A 112 27.64 -3.11 -5.50
N HIS A 113 27.92 -3.24 -6.79
CA HIS A 113 29.28 -3.47 -7.26
C HIS A 113 29.98 -2.13 -7.49
N GLY A 114 31.02 -1.88 -6.70
CA GLY A 114 31.94 -0.76 -6.85
C GLY A 114 33.24 -1.18 -7.53
N MET A 115 34.13 -0.21 -7.72
CA MET A 115 35.46 -0.42 -8.30
C MET A 115 36.34 -1.37 -7.45
N TYR A 116 36.12 -1.40 -6.13
CA TYR A 116 36.92 -2.17 -5.17
C TYR A 116 36.18 -3.36 -4.58
N GLY A 117 35.14 -3.85 -5.27
CA GLY A 117 34.29 -4.94 -4.80
C GLY A 117 32.90 -4.46 -4.34
N MET A 118 32.28 -5.23 -3.46
CA MET A 118 30.94 -4.92 -2.98
C MET A 118 30.93 -3.67 -2.09
N GLU A 119 29.90 -2.84 -2.26
CA GLU A 119 29.71 -1.63 -1.47
C GLU A 119 28.26 -1.38 -1.10
N ILE A 120 28.04 -0.67 0.00
CA ILE A 120 26.72 -0.11 0.35
C ILE A 120 26.85 1.41 0.42
N ILE A 121 26.01 2.10 -0.34
CA ILE A 121 25.93 3.56 -0.37
C ILE A 121 24.87 4.02 0.62
N HIS A 122 25.24 4.92 1.53
CA HIS A 122 24.35 5.48 2.55
C HIS A 122 23.58 4.41 3.36
N PRO A 123 24.28 3.43 3.97
CA PRO A 123 23.61 2.45 4.82
C PRO A 123 22.98 3.11 6.05
N GLU A 124 21.88 2.53 6.53
CA GLU A 124 21.51 2.70 7.95
C GLU A 124 22.55 1.95 8.78
N PHE A 125 23.11 2.58 9.81
CA PHE A 125 24.18 1.97 10.58
C PHE A 125 24.04 2.15 12.09
N SER A 126 24.68 1.25 12.84
CA SER A 126 24.89 1.33 14.28
C SER A 126 26.33 0.92 14.63
N LEU A 127 26.88 1.48 15.70
CA LEU A 127 28.31 1.36 16.05
C LEU A 127 28.50 0.80 17.46
N GLY A 128 29.49 -0.08 17.61
CA GLY A 128 29.94 -0.64 18.90
C GLY A 128 28.81 -1.26 19.72
N ASP A 129 28.87 -1.10 21.04
CA ASP A 129 27.91 -1.68 21.99
C ASP A 129 26.48 -1.11 21.88
N LYS A 130 26.27 -0.11 21.02
CA LYS A 130 24.95 0.47 20.74
C LYS A 130 24.24 -0.21 19.57
N GLN A 131 24.77 -1.33 19.08
CA GLN A 131 24.09 -2.14 18.08
C GLN A 131 22.77 -2.67 18.66
N PRO A 132 21.63 -2.44 17.99
CA PRO A 132 20.37 -3.01 18.42
C PRO A 132 20.46 -4.55 18.32
N THR A 133 19.70 -5.26 19.15
CA THR A 133 19.47 -6.69 18.92
C THR A 133 18.87 -6.90 17.53
N LEU A 134 19.11 -8.08 16.95
CA LEU A 134 18.47 -8.44 15.69
C LEU A 134 16.95 -8.35 15.82
N ALA A 135 16.29 -7.98 14.74
CA ALA A 135 14.84 -7.88 14.73
C ALA A 135 14.23 -9.28 14.84
N ASN A 136 13.18 -9.43 15.66
CA ASN A 136 12.46 -10.70 15.80
C ASN A 136 11.37 -10.88 14.73
N SER A 137 11.27 -9.94 13.79
CA SER A 137 10.28 -9.91 12.71
C SER A 137 10.84 -9.10 11.55
N LEU A 138 10.31 -9.31 10.34
CA LEU A 138 10.59 -8.43 9.21
C LEU A 138 10.22 -6.99 9.58
N THR A 139 11.04 -6.02 9.15
CA THR A 139 10.84 -4.61 9.49
C THR A 139 9.90 -3.96 8.49
N PRO A 140 8.67 -3.56 8.88
CA PRO A 140 7.73 -2.90 7.98
C PRO A 140 8.17 -1.47 7.65
N ILE A 141 7.98 -1.07 6.40
CA ILE A 141 8.21 0.29 5.91
C ILE A 141 6.88 0.89 5.48
N TYR A 142 6.49 1.98 6.12
CA TYR A 142 5.19 2.60 5.93
C TYR A 142 5.21 3.72 4.89
N PRO A 143 4.09 4.06 4.24
CA PRO A 143 3.95 5.35 3.59
C PRO A 143 4.19 6.48 4.61
N LYS A 144 4.93 7.52 4.23
CA LYS A 144 5.23 8.66 5.10
C LYS A 144 5.17 9.98 4.34
N SER A 145 4.83 11.05 5.04
CA SER A 145 4.97 12.43 4.57
C SER A 145 6.22 13.10 5.18
N GLU A 146 6.53 14.30 4.68
CA GLU A 146 7.60 15.14 5.23
C GLU A 146 7.36 15.42 6.72
N GLY A 147 8.43 15.43 7.52
CA GLY A 147 8.36 15.66 8.96
C GLY A 147 7.87 14.47 9.81
N ILE A 148 7.45 13.36 9.20
CA ILE A 148 7.12 12.10 9.89
C ILE A 148 8.24 11.07 9.65
N SER A 149 8.84 10.59 10.74
CA SER A 149 9.93 9.60 10.65
C SER A 149 9.39 8.17 10.54
N GLN A 150 10.12 7.29 9.84
CA GLN A 150 9.77 5.86 9.79
C GLN A 150 9.75 5.23 11.20
N LYS A 151 10.72 5.57 12.04
CA LYS A 151 10.82 5.04 13.41
C LYS A 151 9.61 5.41 14.26
N LEU A 152 9.01 6.58 14.01
CA LEU A 152 7.77 6.98 14.68
C LEU A 152 6.60 6.09 14.23
N LEU A 153 6.38 5.94 12.91
CA LEU A 153 5.29 5.11 12.38
C LEU A 153 5.42 3.65 12.81
N GLN A 154 6.62 3.07 12.73
CA GLN A 154 6.90 1.72 13.20
C GLN A 154 6.57 1.53 14.68
N LYS A 155 6.95 2.49 15.55
CA LYS A 155 6.64 2.44 16.98
C LYS A 155 5.16 2.64 17.26
N ALA A 156 4.48 3.50 16.51
CA ALA A 156 3.06 3.76 16.67
C ALA A 156 2.23 2.53 16.26
N ALA A 157 2.50 1.96 15.09
CA ALA A 157 1.85 0.74 14.62
C ALA A 157 2.12 -0.46 15.55
N ALA A 158 3.36 -0.64 16.03
CA ALA A 158 3.67 -1.69 16.99
C ALA A 158 2.87 -1.55 18.29
N GLN A 159 2.67 -0.33 18.79
CA GLN A 159 1.83 -0.08 19.97
C GLN A 159 0.36 -0.36 19.68
N ALA A 160 -0.16 0.03 18.51
CA ALA A 160 -1.53 -0.28 18.10
C ALA A 160 -1.78 -1.80 18.06
N ILE A 161 -0.82 -2.58 17.54
CA ILE A 161 -0.89 -4.05 17.54
C ILE A 161 -0.87 -4.63 18.95
N VAL A 162 -0.04 -4.10 19.85
CA VAL A 162 -0.02 -4.54 21.27
C VAL A 162 -1.38 -4.29 21.93
N LEU A 163 -2.00 -3.14 21.67
CA LEU A 163 -3.32 -2.81 22.21
C LEU A 163 -4.41 -3.74 21.66
N LEU A 164 -4.34 -4.09 20.37
CA LEU A 164 -5.20 -5.09 19.76
C LEU A 164 -5.01 -6.48 20.39
N GLU A 165 -3.76 -6.88 20.67
CA GLU A 165 -3.45 -8.15 21.35
C GLU A 165 -3.95 -8.18 22.80
N GLN A 166 -3.95 -7.04 23.48
CA GLN A 166 -4.46 -6.89 24.84
C GLN A 166 -5.99 -6.80 24.91
N GLY A 167 -6.68 -6.72 23.78
CA GLY A 167 -8.14 -6.55 23.73
C GLY A 167 -8.59 -5.17 24.22
N ALA A 168 -7.74 -4.13 24.11
CA ALA A 168 -8.10 -2.76 24.49
C ALA A 168 -9.25 -2.19 23.64
N PHE A 169 -9.47 -2.77 22.47
CA PHE A 169 -10.62 -2.54 21.60
C PHE A 169 -10.91 -3.83 20.82
N GLN A 170 -12.13 -3.95 20.32
CA GLN A 170 -12.57 -5.11 19.55
C GLN A 170 -12.70 -4.72 18.07
N LEU A 171 -12.18 -5.59 17.21
CA LEU A 171 -12.41 -5.52 15.77
C LEU A 171 -13.49 -6.56 15.44
N ASP A 172 -14.57 -6.10 14.83
CA ASP A 172 -15.63 -6.99 14.39
C ASP A 172 -15.13 -7.82 13.21
N GLU A 173 -15.32 -9.15 13.29
CA GLU A 173 -15.10 -10.01 12.13
C GLU A 173 -16.35 -10.00 11.27
N LEU A 174 -16.31 -9.22 10.19
CA LEU A 174 -17.44 -9.03 9.27
C LEU A 174 -17.57 -10.20 8.29
N LEU A 175 -16.47 -10.90 8.00
CA LEU A 175 -16.47 -12.01 7.05
C LEU A 175 -16.91 -13.32 7.72
N PRO A 176 -17.82 -14.10 7.12
CA PRO A 176 -18.28 -15.36 7.70
C PRO A 176 -17.14 -16.35 7.94
N ALA A 177 -17.05 -16.90 9.16
CA ALA A 177 -15.98 -17.82 9.54
C ALA A 177 -15.84 -19.02 8.59
N LYS A 178 -16.95 -19.59 8.12
CA LYS A 178 -16.95 -20.70 7.15
C LYS A 178 -16.28 -20.31 5.82
N TRP A 179 -16.50 -19.08 5.37
CA TRP A 179 -15.91 -18.58 4.12
C TRP A 179 -14.40 -18.37 4.31
N LEU A 180 -13.97 -17.74 5.40
CA LEU A 180 -12.55 -17.57 5.75
C LEU A 180 -11.82 -18.91 5.78
N SER A 181 -12.39 -19.93 6.44
CA SER A 181 -11.81 -21.28 6.49
C SER A 181 -11.71 -21.92 5.10
N SER A 182 -12.74 -21.78 4.25
CA SER A 182 -12.72 -22.33 2.89
C SER A 182 -11.65 -21.69 2.00
N GLN A 183 -11.32 -20.41 2.25
CA GLN A 183 -10.32 -19.65 1.50
C GLN A 183 -8.93 -19.67 2.15
N GLN A 184 -8.76 -20.39 3.27
CA GLN A 184 -7.52 -20.41 4.08
C GLN A 184 -7.05 -19.01 4.47
N MET A 185 -7.99 -18.11 4.75
CA MET A 185 -7.71 -16.72 5.11
C MET A 185 -7.69 -16.52 6.63
N PRO A 186 -6.77 -15.70 7.15
CA PRO A 186 -6.76 -15.35 8.56
C PRO A 186 -7.93 -14.43 8.92
N THR A 187 -8.23 -14.35 10.22
CA THR A 187 -9.14 -13.33 10.77
C THR A 187 -8.56 -11.91 10.60
N LEU A 188 -9.40 -10.87 10.73
CA LEU A 188 -8.98 -9.46 10.68
C LEU A 188 -7.79 -9.19 11.59
N SER A 189 -7.93 -9.57 12.86
CA SER A 189 -6.89 -9.34 13.87
C SER A 189 -5.58 -10.03 13.50
N ASN A 190 -5.64 -11.29 13.04
CA ASN A 190 -4.45 -12.04 12.66
C ASN A 190 -3.81 -11.51 11.37
N ALA A 191 -4.63 -11.05 10.42
CA ALA A 191 -4.15 -10.42 9.19
C ALA A 191 -3.36 -9.14 9.49
N LEU A 192 -3.93 -8.26 10.32
CA LEU A 192 -3.30 -7.01 10.76
C LEU A 192 -2.01 -7.28 11.53
N LYS A 193 -2.02 -8.20 12.51
CA LYS A 193 -0.81 -8.62 13.23
C LYS A 193 0.28 -9.08 12.27
N PHE A 194 -0.08 -9.93 11.31
CA PHE A 194 0.87 -10.46 10.35
C PHE A 194 1.48 -9.37 9.47
N VAL A 195 0.67 -8.47 8.89
CA VAL A 195 1.21 -7.43 8.01
C VAL A 195 2.05 -6.41 8.78
N HIS A 196 1.73 -6.08 10.03
CA HIS A 196 2.55 -5.16 10.81
C HIS A 196 3.78 -5.81 11.46
N LYS A 197 3.77 -7.12 11.66
CA LYS A 197 4.84 -7.87 12.31
C LYS A 197 5.02 -9.25 11.66
N PRO A 198 5.45 -9.33 10.39
CA PRO A 198 5.64 -10.63 9.74
C PRO A 198 6.81 -11.37 10.39
N PRO A 199 6.70 -12.68 10.64
CA PRO A 199 7.78 -13.44 11.25
C PRO A 199 9.00 -13.52 10.31
N PRO A 200 10.21 -13.82 10.83
CA PRO A 200 11.44 -13.84 10.03
C PRO A 200 11.44 -14.81 8.84
N ASP A 201 10.67 -15.89 8.92
CA ASP A 201 10.51 -16.92 7.89
C ASP A 201 9.41 -16.60 6.88
N ALA A 202 8.73 -15.45 7.01
CA ALA A 202 7.72 -15.01 6.05
C ALA A 202 8.33 -14.80 4.67
N ASP A 203 7.61 -15.24 3.62
CA ASP A 203 8.01 -15.03 2.24
C ASP A 203 7.92 -13.53 1.88
N VAL A 204 9.09 -12.87 1.86
CA VAL A 204 9.24 -11.46 1.50
C VAL A 204 8.73 -11.18 0.09
N MET A 205 8.93 -12.10 -0.86
CA MET A 205 8.49 -11.92 -2.24
C MET A 205 6.98 -11.99 -2.34
N GLN A 206 6.34 -12.87 -1.56
CA GLN A 206 4.88 -12.95 -1.48
C GLN A 206 4.29 -11.64 -0.91
N LEU A 207 4.92 -11.11 0.14
CA LEU A 207 4.54 -9.83 0.77
C LEU A 207 4.71 -8.63 -0.16
N LEU A 208 5.82 -8.58 -0.91
CA LEU A 208 6.11 -7.53 -1.90
C LEU A 208 5.15 -7.56 -3.10
N ARG A 209 4.74 -8.76 -3.53
CA ARG A 209 3.74 -8.94 -4.58
C ARG A 209 2.31 -8.79 -4.06
N HIS A 210 2.15 -8.56 -2.77
CA HIS A 210 0.87 -8.48 -2.08
C HIS A 210 -0.03 -9.71 -2.28
N THR A 211 0.58 -10.90 -2.35
CA THR A 211 -0.10 -12.18 -2.59
C THR A 211 -0.28 -13.01 -1.32
N HIS A 212 0.20 -12.50 -0.17
CA HIS A 212 0.07 -13.21 1.10
C HIS A 212 -1.40 -13.23 1.55
N PRO A 213 -1.93 -14.35 2.11
CA PRO A 213 -3.32 -14.45 2.54
C PRO A 213 -3.77 -13.32 3.48
N ALA A 214 -2.91 -12.87 4.39
CA ALA A 214 -3.19 -11.72 5.25
C ALA A 214 -3.49 -10.42 4.47
N GLN A 215 -2.72 -10.12 3.41
CA GLN A 215 -2.93 -8.93 2.59
C GLN A 215 -4.13 -9.12 1.66
N GLN A 216 -4.29 -10.31 1.08
CA GLN A 216 -5.41 -10.64 0.20
C GLN A 216 -6.75 -10.52 0.93
N ARG A 217 -6.82 -11.02 2.17
CA ARG A 217 -7.99 -10.92 3.02
C ARG A 217 -8.41 -9.46 3.25
N LEU A 218 -7.48 -8.56 3.54
CA LEU A 218 -7.76 -7.12 3.72
C LEU A 218 -8.31 -6.49 2.43
N LYS A 219 -7.68 -6.79 1.28
CA LYS A 219 -8.14 -6.28 -0.03
C LYS A 219 -9.53 -6.78 -0.38
N ILE A 220 -9.80 -8.05 -0.13
CA ILE A 220 -11.11 -8.65 -0.45
C ILE A 220 -12.19 -8.01 0.41
N GLU A 221 -11.94 -7.80 1.69
CA GLU A 221 -12.91 -7.14 2.57
C GLU A 221 -13.22 -5.71 2.10
N GLU A 222 -12.20 -4.93 1.72
CA GLU A 222 -12.38 -3.57 1.18
C GLU A 222 -13.18 -3.56 -0.12
N ILE A 223 -12.84 -4.44 -1.08
CA ILE A 223 -13.54 -4.56 -2.36
C ILE A 223 -14.98 -5.03 -2.14
N LEU A 224 -15.20 -5.99 -1.24
CA LEU A 224 -16.53 -6.47 -0.90
C LEU A 224 -17.38 -5.37 -0.28
N ALA A 225 -16.83 -4.61 0.67
CA ALA A 225 -17.50 -3.47 1.28
C ALA A 225 -17.91 -2.43 0.22
N HIS A 226 -17.02 -2.15 -0.75
CA HIS A 226 -17.32 -1.26 -1.86
C HIS A 226 -18.49 -1.78 -2.72
N PHE A 227 -18.47 -3.05 -3.13
CA PHE A 227 -19.56 -3.63 -3.93
C PHE A 227 -20.87 -3.71 -3.16
N LEU A 228 -20.83 -3.99 -1.85
CA LEU A 228 -22.01 -3.99 -1.00
C LEU A 228 -22.62 -2.59 -0.89
N ALA A 229 -21.80 -1.55 -0.71
CA ALA A 229 -22.26 -0.16 -0.69
C ALA A 229 -22.89 0.25 -2.03
N MET A 230 -22.27 -0.11 -3.16
CA MET A 230 -22.84 0.13 -4.49
C MET A 230 -24.17 -0.61 -4.69
N HIS A 231 -24.24 -1.86 -4.26
CA HIS A 231 -25.46 -2.66 -4.35
C HIS A 231 -26.58 -2.05 -3.49
N GLN A 232 -26.28 -1.65 -2.25
CA GLN A 232 -27.24 -0.96 -1.38
C GLN A 232 -27.75 0.34 -2.00
N ALA A 233 -26.86 1.17 -2.55
CA ALA A 233 -27.25 2.40 -3.24
C ALA A 233 -28.18 2.11 -4.43
N ARG A 234 -27.86 1.07 -5.22
CA ARG A 234 -28.69 0.64 -6.34
C ARG A 234 -30.07 0.13 -5.88
N THR A 235 -30.12 -0.71 -4.84
CA THR A 235 -31.38 -1.19 -4.27
C THR A 235 -32.23 -0.03 -3.75
N ALA A 236 -31.62 0.95 -3.09
CA ALA A 236 -32.33 2.12 -2.58
C ALA A 236 -32.97 2.94 -3.72
N VAL A 237 -32.27 3.10 -4.84
CA VAL A 237 -32.83 3.77 -6.03
C VAL A 237 -33.97 2.97 -6.64
N GLN A 238 -33.82 1.64 -6.74
CA GLN A 238 -34.87 0.77 -7.29
C GLN A 238 -36.15 0.74 -6.45
N GLN A 239 -36.09 1.13 -5.17
CA GLN A 239 -37.26 1.27 -4.31
C GLN A 239 -38.00 2.60 -4.50
N LEU A 240 -37.40 3.58 -5.17
CA LEU A 240 -38.09 4.80 -5.55
C LEU A 240 -39.08 4.50 -6.66
N SER A 241 -40.24 5.16 -6.63
CA SER A 241 -41.19 5.10 -7.73
C SER A 241 -40.80 6.11 -8.80
N ALA A 242 -40.82 5.67 -10.06
CA ALA A 242 -40.71 6.55 -11.22
C ALA A 242 -41.92 6.34 -12.15
N PRO A 243 -42.33 7.35 -12.92
CA PRO A 243 -43.30 7.16 -13.98
C PRO A 243 -42.78 6.12 -14.99
N GLU A 244 -43.63 5.18 -15.38
CA GLU A 244 -43.36 4.32 -16.51
C GLU A 244 -43.42 5.14 -17.80
N LEU A 245 -42.38 5.05 -18.62
CA LEU A 245 -42.28 5.75 -19.90
C LEU A 245 -42.28 4.70 -21.02
N PRO A 246 -43.44 4.12 -21.35
CA PRO A 246 -43.55 3.11 -22.40
C PRO A 246 -43.17 3.72 -23.75
N ILE A 247 -42.61 2.89 -24.62
CA ILE A 247 -42.13 3.33 -25.93
C ILE A 247 -43.31 3.64 -26.84
N ASP A 248 -43.34 4.86 -27.38
CA ASP A 248 -44.08 5.15 -28.60
C ASP A 248 -43.28 4.66 -29.82
N HIS A 249 -43.67 3.51 -30.35
CA HIS A 249 -43.02 2.90 -31.51
C HIS A 249 -43.14 3.75 -32.78
N GLU A 250 -44.21 4.53 -32.94
CA GLU A 250 -44.43 5.38 -34.10
C GLU A 250 -43.46 6.56 -34.09
N GLN A 251 -43.38 7.28 -32.96
CA GLN A 251 -42.44 8.40 -32.83
C GLN A 251 -40.97 7.95 -32.92
N LYS A 252 -40.64 6.77 -32.37
CA LYS A 252 -39.29 6.18 -32.52
C LYS A 252 -38.95 5.97 -34.00
N GLN A 253 -39.88 5.38 -34.77
CA GLN A 253 -39.67 5.15 -36.21
C GLN A 253 -39.58 6.46 -36.99
N GLN A 254 -40.40 7.46 -36.65
CA GLN A 254 -40.33 8.79 -37.26
C GLN A 254 -38.96 9.44 -37.03
N LEU A 255 -38.41 9.38 -35.82
CA LEU A 255 -37.08 9.92 -35.53
C LEU A 255 -35.98 9.16 -36.28
N LEU A 256 -36.03 7.82 -36.30
CA LEU A 256 -35.08 7.00 -37.04
C LEU A 256 -35.10 7.29 -38.55
N SER A 257 -36.28 7.49 -39.14
CA SER A 257 -36.44 7.79 -40.57
C SER A 257 -35.85 9.14 -40.99
N ARG A 258 -35.62 10.07 -40.04
CA ARG A 258 -35.02 11.38 -40.29
C ARG A 258 -33.49 11.37 -40.18
N LEU A 259 -32.89 10.29 -39.69
CA LEU A 259 -31.44 10.20 -39.56
C LEU A 259 -30.81 9.90 -40.93
N PRO A 260 -29.67 10.53 -41.28
CA PRO A 260 -28.98 10.27 -42.54
C PRO A 260 -28.14 8.97 -42.52
N PHE A 261 -28.32 8.12 -41.51
CA PHE A 261 -27.59 6.89 -41.29
C PHE A 261 -28.46 5.89 -40.51
N GLU A 262 -28.11 4.61 -40.60
CA GLU A 262 -28.71 3.54 -39.80
C GLU A 262 -27.96 3.37 -38.47
N LEU A 263 -28.68 2.95 -37.43
CA LEU A 263 -28.05 2.59 -36.17
C LEU A 263 -27.25 1.29 -36.35
N THR A 264 -26.07 1.25 -35.76
CA THR A 264 -25.31 0.00 -35.61
C THR A 264 -26.03 -0.96 -34.65
N ASP A 265 -25.73 -2.27 -34.74
CA ASP A 265 -26.29 -3.27 -33.85
C ASP A 265 -26.07 -2.95 -32.36
N ALA A 266 -24.90 -2.41 -32.02
CA ALA A 266 -24.57 -1.99 -30.67
C ALA A 266 -25.46 -0.83 -30.19
N GLN A 267 -25.68 0.19 -31.04
CA GLN A 267 -26.57 1.31 -30.72
C GLN A 267 -28.01 0.84 -30.58
N SER A 268 -28.49 0.02 -31.53
CA SER A 268 -29.84 -0.55 -31.50
C SER A 268 -30.10 -1.37 -30.25
N ARG A 269 -29.14 -2.22 -29.85
CA ARG A 269 -29.20 -2.99 -28.60
C ARG A 269 -29.28 -2.07 -27.37
N VAL A 270 -28.40 -1.07 -27.26
CA VAL A 270 -28.39 -0.15 -26.11
C VAL A 270 -29.67 0.67 -26.03
N VAL A 271 -30.21 1.14 -27.17
CA VAL A 271 -31.50 1.85 -27.20
C VAL A 271 -32.62 0.96 -26.71
N ASN A 272 -32.67 -0.31 -27.14
CA ASN A 272 -33.70 -1.24 -26.68
C ASN A 272 -33.57 -1.54 -25.19
N GLU A 273 -32.34 -1.70 -24.66
CA GLU A 273 -32.10 -1.87 -23.23
C GLU A 273 -32.57 -0.64 -22.41
N ILE A 274 -32.25 0.58 -22.87
CA ILE A 274 -32.73 1.82 -22.24
C ILE A 274 -34.24 1.87 -22.22
N HIS A 275 -34.88 1.56 -23.34
CA HIS A 275 -36.32 1.60 -23.46
C HIS A 275 -37.01 0.55 -22.57
N GLN A 276 -36.43 -0.64 -22.43
CA GLN A 276 -36.91 -1.66 -21.51
C GLN A 276 -36.82 -1.18 -20.06
N ASP A 277 -35.69 -0.55 -19.67
CA ASP A 277 -35.49 -0.01 -18.33
C ASP A 277 -36.44 1.17 -18.04
N MET A 278 -36.71 2.05 -19.01
CA MET A 278 -37.63 3.20 -18.89
C MET A 278 -39.10 2.82 -18.77
N ALA A 279 -39.48 1.63 -19.25
CA ALA A 279 -40.85 1.12 -19.14
C ALA A 279 -41.17 0.54 -17.74
N LEU A 280 -40.18 0.48 -16.84
CA LEU A 280 -40.36 -0.02 -15.47
C LEU A 280 -40.79 1.11 -14.52
N ASN A 281 -41.43 0.73 -13.41
CA ASN A 281 -41.95 1.66 -12.39
C ASN A 281 -40.90 2.15 -11.37
N HIS A 282 -39.61 2.00 -11.68
CA HIS A 282 -38.50 2.44 -10.85
C HIS A 282 -37.47 3.20 -11.70
N PRO A 283 -36.69 4.13 -11.12
CA PRO A 283 -35.71 4.90 -11.89
C PRO A 283 -34.71 4.02 -12.65
N MET A 284 -34.46 4.36 -13.91
CA MET A 284 -33.36 3.79 -14.69
C MET A 284 -32.04 4.48 -14.32
N GLN A 285 -31.03 3.70 -13.94
CA GLN A 285 -29.65 4.17 -13.74
C GLN A 285 -28.68 3.41 -14.65
N ARG A 286 -28.39 4.00 -15.80
CA ARG A 286 -27.58 3.39 -16.85
C ARG A 286 -26.48 4.33 -17.32
N LEU A 287 -25.26 3.81 -17.44
CA LEU A 287 -24.13 4.51 -18.03
C LEU A 287 -23.95 4.04 -19.47
N VAL A 288 -24.18 4.92 -20.45
CA VAL A 288 -23.89 4.63 -21.86
C VAL A 288 -22.41 4.90 -22.11
N GLN A 289 -21.61 3.84 -22.21
CA GLN A 289 -20.17 3.93 -22.45
C GLN A 289 -19.81 3.54 -23.89
N GLY A 290 -18.85 4.24 -24.47
CA GLY A 290 -18.31 3.97 -25.81
C GLY A 290 -17.25 4.99 -26.21
N ASP A 291 -16.46 4.66 -27.22
CA ASP A 291 -15.36 5.51 -27.69
C ASP A 291 -15.83 6.84 -28.32
N VAL A 292 -14.90 7.78 -28.51
CA VAL A 292 -15.19 9.03 -29.23
C VAL A 292 -15.66 8.68 -30.66
N GLY A 293 -16.80 9.24 -31.07
CA GLY A 293 -17.39 8.97 -32.38
C GLY A 293 -18.31 7.74 -32.45
N SER A 294 -18.48 6.96 -31.38
CA SER A 294 -19.32 5.74 -31.38
C SER A 294 -20.85 6.00 -31.46
N GLY A 295 -21.28 7.25 -31.64
CA GLY A 295 -22.70 7.61 -31.73
C GLY A 295 -23.48 7.58 -30.41
N LYS A 296 -22.83 7.80 -29.25
CA LYS A 296 -23.54 7.94 -27.95
C LYS A 296 -24.64 9.01 -27.99
N THR A 297 -24.44 10.07 -28.78
CA THR A 297 -25.39 11.17 -28.94
C THR A 297 -26.73 10.72 -29.53
N VAL A 298 -26.74 9.82 -30.53
CA VAL A 298 -28.00 9.35 -31.12
C VAL A 298 -28.77 8.44 -30.16
N VAL A 299 -28.06 7.64 -29.37
CA VAL A 299 -28.64 6.82 -28.29
C VAL A 299 -29.33 7.70 -27.24
N ALA A 300 -28.67 8.80 -26.82
CA ALA A 300 -29.24 9.75 -25.88
C ALA A 300 -30.46 10.49 -26.46
N ALA A 301 -30.43 10.86 -27.75
CA ALA A 301 -31.56 11.51 -28.42
C ALA A 301 -32.81 10.63 -28.46
N LEU A 302 -32.65 9.33 -28.74
CA LEU A 302 -33.74 8.35 -28.73
C LEU A 302 -34.31 8.16 -27.32
N ALA A 303 -33.45 8.13 -26.29
CA ALA A 303 -33.89 8.07 -24.90
C ALA A 303 -34.68 9.33 -24.48
N MET A 304 -34.23 10.52 -24.88
CA MET A 304 -34.95 11.78 -24.61
C MET A 304 -36.31 11.82 -25.29
N GLN A 305 -36.41 11.31 -26.53
CA GLN A 305 -37.68 11.25 -27.25
C GLN A 305 -38.71 10.39 -26.49
N ALA A 306 -38.29 9.26 -25.91
CA ALA A 306 -39.18 8.44 -25.07
C ALA A 306 -39.61 9.14 -23.76
N ALA A 307 -38.86 10.12 -23.27
CA ALA A 307 -39.16 10.83 -22.01
C ALA A 307 -40.06 12.07 -22.18
N ILE A 308 -40.17 12.60 -23.40
CA ILE A 308 -40.94 13.82 -23.72
C ILE A 308 -42.24 13.49 -24.46
N ALA A 309 -42.40 12.23 -24.91
CA ALA A 309 -43.56 11.72 -25.64
C ALA A 309 -44.86 11.70 -24.81
#